data_AF-A0A948G746-F1
#
_entry.id   AF-A0A948G746-F1
#
_cell.length_a   1.000
_cell.length_b   1.000
_cell.length_c   1.000
_cell.angle_alpha   90.00
_cell.angle_beta   90.00
_cell.angle_gamma   90.00
#
_symmetry.space_group_name_H-M   'P 1'
#
loop_
_entity.id
_entity.type
_entity.pdbx_description
1 polymer ?
#
loop_
_entity_poly.entity_id
_entity_poly.type
_entity_poly.pdbx_seq_one_letter_code
_entity_poly.pdbx_strand_id
1 'polypeptide(L)'
;MGNQFSYAQRTLRLAVESFKDHQIVSRDDIGGRWAIARRDADGRIRGDYYTEIISLHRGRLFVGGDIDDCTFGYYSSGKDEDPRKLHRDKVRWIGETNDIPYYVRQKAAIGMTDGYRLTTEYDAATARQQIQERIDCAKDDENLRNIYQDALDYTDSSEALQEYFSDHPDIREAFGDVTSSRVIFAWAACNRLCLLFKEDAV
;
A
#
# COMPACT_ATOMS: atom_id res chain seq x y z
N MET A 1 -19.09 9.79 -20.86
CA MET A 1 -18.22 8.71 -20.36
C MET A 1 -17.84 9.06 -18.93
N GLY A 2 -18.46 8.43 -17.94
CA GLY A 2 -18.11 8.66 -16.55
C GLY A 2 -16.79 7.97 -16.24
N ASN A 3 -15.76 8.72 -15.83
CA ASN A 3 -14.52 8.15 -15.32
C ASN A 3 -14.84 7.32 -14.06
N GLN A 4 -15.07 6.02 -14.23
CA GLN A 4 -15.07 5.09 -13.11
C GLN A 4 -13.62 4.90 -12.69
N PHE A 5 -13.17 5.73 -11.74
CA PHE A 5 -11.94 5.43 -11.01
C PHE A 5 -12.07 4.04 -10.40
N SER A 6 -11.02 3.22 -10.52
CA SER A 6 -10.94 1.92 -9.86
C SER A 6 -11.09 2.09 -8.34
N TYR A 7 -11.50 1.03 -7.64
CA TYR A 7 -11.61 1.05 -6.18
C TYR A 7 -10.34 1.59 -5.52
N ALA A 8 -9.17 1.10 -5.96
CA ALA A 8 -7.86 1.57 -5.48
C ALA A 8 -7.64 3.07 -5.68
N GLN A 9 -8.02 3.64 -6.82
CA GLN A 9 -7.88 5.07 -7.10
C GLN A 9 -8.80 5.93 -6.22
N ARG A 10 -10.03 5.45 -5.94
CA ARG A 10 -10.96 6.13 -5.02
C ARG A 10 -10.45 6.09 -3.59
N THR A 11 -10.03 4.91 -3.12
CA THR A 11 -9.47 4.72 -1.77
C THR A 11 -8.21 5.54 -1.58
N LEU A 12 -7.33 5.59 -2.59
CA LEU A 12 -6.14 6.43 -2.58
C LEU A 12 -6.48 7.91 -2.44
N ARG A 13 -7.41 8.41 -3.26
CA ARG A 13 -7.84 9.81 -3.18
C ARG A 13 -8.43 10.15 -1.80
N LEU A 14 -9.27 9.26 -1.26
CA LEU A 14 -9.84 9.41 0.08
C LEU A 14 -8.73 9.43 1.14
N ALA A 15 -7.77 8.52 1.07
CA ALA A 15 -6.67 8.45 2.03
C ALA A 15 -5.82 9.73 2.02
N VAL A 16 -5.41 10.21 0.84
CA VAL A 16 -4.65 11.47 0.71
C VAL A 16 -5.43 12.65 1.28
N GLU A 17 -6.72 12.76 0.93
CA GLU A 17 -7.60 13.82 1.43
C GLU A 17 -7.77 13.76 2.96
N SER A 18 -7.87 12.55 3.53
CA SER A 18 -7.99 12.35 4.98
C SER A 18 -6.77 12.83 5.75
N PHE A 19 -5.56 12.73 5.17
CA PHE A 19 -4.32 13.15 5.83
C PHE A 19 -3.84 14.57 5.49
N LYS A 20 -4.45 15.26 4.53
CA LYS A 20 -3.93 16.54 3.99
C LYS A 20 -3.71 17.63 5.06
N ASP A 21 -4.59 17.70 6.06
CA ASP A 21 -4.58 18.72 7.11
C ASP A 21 -3.89 18.24 8.40
N HIS A 22 -3.34 17.03 8.40
CA HIS A 22 -2.59 16.50 9.55
C HIS A 22 -1.27 17.24 9.73
N GLN A 23 -0.86 17.36 10.98
CA GLN A 23 0.37 18.01 11.43
C GLN A 23 1.14 17.07 12.35
N ILE A 24 2.44 17.31 12.52
CA ILE A 24 3.24 16.58 13.52
C ILE A 24 2.77 17.01 14.91
N VAL A 25 2.26 16.06 15.70
CA VAL A 25 1.82 16.30 17.08
C VAL A 25 2.76 15.70 18.12
N SER A 26 3.62 14.76 17.71
CA SER A 26 4.72 14.22 18.51
C SER A 26 5.91 13.88 17.61
N ARG A 27 7.14 14.15 18.08
CA ARG A 27 8.38 13.99 17.31
C ARG A 27 9.53 13.51 18.19
N ASP A 28 10.08 12.35 17.83
CA ASP A 28 11.35 11.84 18.33
C ASP A 28 12.20 11.39 17.13
N ASP A 29 12.99 12.32 16.58
CA ASP A 29 13.82 12.06 15.41
C ASP A 29 14.97 11.08 15.70
N ILE A 30 15.43 10.98 16.97
CA ILE A 30 16.52 10.06 17.35
C ILE A 30 15.99 8.65 17.53
N GLY A 31 14.84 8.49 18.21
CA GLY A 31 14.15 7.20 18.33
C GLY A 31 13.39 6.79 17.08
N GLY A 32 13.27 7.68 16.09
CA GLY A 32 12.58 7.42 14.82
C GLY A 32 11.08 7.23 15.00
N ARG A 33 10.45 8.00 15.89
CA ARG A 33 9.01 7.93 16.19
C ARG A 33 8.35 9.28 15.96
N TRP A 34 7.22 9.25 15.25
CA TRP A 34 6.41 10.42 14.96
C TRP A 34 4.94 10.09 15.16
N ALA A 35 4.16 11.10 15.52
CA ALA A 35 2.71 11.04 15.45
C ALA A 35 2.18 12.21 14.64
N ILE A 36 1.23 11.93 13.76
CA ILE A 36 0.51 12.95 12.98
C ILE A 36 -0.99 12.89 13.30
N ALA A 37 -1.60 14.07 13.41
CA ALA A 37 -3.03 14.22 13.68
C ALA A 37 -3.54 15.58 13.21
N ARG A 38 -4.87 15.75 13.14
CA ARG A 38 -5.48 17.07 12.97
C ARG A 38 -5.55 17.79 14.31
N ARG A 39 -5.56 19.12 14.25
CA ARG A 39 -5.88 19.97 15.39
C ARG A 39 -7.15 20.76 15.11
N ASP A 40 -8.01 20.88 16.12
CA ASP A 40 -9.12 21.84 16.09
C ASP A 40 -8.58 23.27 16.22
N ALA A 41 -9.45 24.26 15.96
CA ALA A 41 -9.10 25.68 16.05
C ALA A 41 -8.64 26.11 17.47
N ASP A 42 -9.01 25.37 18.50
CA ASP A 42 -8.59 25.57 19.90
C ASP A 42 -7.25 24.86 20.23
N GLY A 43 -6.61 24.22 19.26
CA GLY A 43 -5.34 23.51 19.39
C GLY A 43 -5.46 22.07 19.90
N ARG A 44 -6.66 21.57 20.23
CA ARG A 44 -6.86 20.18 20.66
C ARG A 44 -6.61 19.21 19.53
N ILE A 45 -6.07 18.03 19.87
CA ILE A 45 -5.85 16.95 18.91
C ILE A 45 -7.19 16.27 18.63
N ARG A 46 -7.52 16.10 17.35
CA ARG A 46 -8.64 15.23 16.92
C ARG A 46 -8.15 13.81 16.73
N GLY A 47 -8.95 12.85 17.19
CA GLY A 47 -8.67 11.42 17.02
C GLY A 47 -8.77 10.96 15.55
N ASP A 48 -9.65 11.57 14.75
CA ASP A 48 -9.89 11.16 13.36
C ASP A 48 -8.58 10.94 12.56
N TYR A 49 -8.25 9.67 12.30
CA TYR A 49 -7.02 9.24 11.63
C TYR A 49 -5.73 9.66 12.34
N TYR A 50 -5.71 9.71 13.68
CA TYR A 50 -4.47 9.78 14.46
C TYR A 50 -3.56 8.63 14.03
N THR A 51 -2.31 8.94 13.69
CA THR A 51 -1.38 7.92 13.18
C THR A 51 -0.01 8.09 13.79
N GLU A 52 0.53 6.99 14.32
CA GLU A 52 1.93 6.84 14.72
C GLU A 52 2.73 6.17 13.62
N ILE A 53 3.93 6.70 13.39
CA ILE A 53 4.90 6.19 12.41
C ILE A 53 6.20 5.92 13.14
N ILE A 54 6.68 4.68 13.11
CA ILE A 54 7.84 4.23 13.88
C ILE A 54 8.84 3.52 12.97
N SER A 55 10.04 4.07 12.85
CA SER A 55 11.16 3.38 12.21
C SER A 55 11.71 2.30 13.14
N LEU A 56 11.34 1.06 12.87
CA LEU A 56 11.83 -0.12 13.59
C LEU A 56 13.21 -0.60 13.12
N HIS A 57 13.82 -1.48 13.91
CA HIS A 57 15.05 -2.20 13.56
C HIS A 57 14.88 -3.13 12.34
N ARG A 58 16.01 -3.45 11.69
CA ARG A 58 16.12 -4.34 10.52
C ARG A 58 15.37 -3.83 9.28
N GLY A 59 15.39 -2.51 9.08
CA GLY A 59 14.76 -1.90 7.92
C GLY A 59 13.25 -2.12 7.91
N ARG A 60 12.56 -1.76 8.99
CA ARG A 60 11.10 -1.83 9.06
C ARG A 60 10.54 -0.47 9.41
N LEU A 61 9.35 -0.17 8.90
CA LEU A 61 8.60 1.04 9.20
C LEU A 61 7.18 0.64 9.61
N PHE A 62 6.87 0.77 10.88
CA PHE A 62 5.53 0.56 11.40
C PHE A 62 4.69 1.82 11.23
N VAL A 63 3.43 1.63 10.89
CA VAL A 63 2.41 2.67 10.80
C VAL A 63 1.13 2.13 11.43
N GLY A 64 0.51 2.86 12.36
CA GLY A 64 -0.73 2.44 13.01
C GLY A 64 -1.37 3.57 13.81
N GLY A 65 -2.43 3.30 14.56
CA GLY A 65 -3.15 4.29 15.35
C GLY A 65 -4.66 4.09 15.21
N ASP A 66 -5.38 5.14 14.85
CA ASP A 66 -6.80 5.06 14.48
C ASP A 66 -7.01 4.52 13.05
N ILE A 67 -5.90 4.14 12.40
CA ILE A 67 -5.87 3.28 11.23
C ILE A 67 -5.36 1.90 11.66
N ASP A 68 -5.88 0.84 11.01
CA ASP A 68 -5.32 -0.50 11.10
C ASP A 68 -3.80 -0.47 10.88
N ASP A 69 -3.07 -1.29 11.62
CA ASP A 69 -1.62 -1.30 11.55
C ASP A 69 -1.07 -1.94 10.27
N CYS A 70 0.06 -1.40 9.81
CA CYS A 70 0.80 -1.89 8.66
C CYS A 70 2.30 -1.72 8.91
N THR A 71 3.10 -2.72 8.55
CA THR A 71 4.57 -2.62 8.61
C THR A 71 5.16 -2.72 7.22
N PHE A 72 5.95 -1.73 6.81
CA PHE A 72 6.68 -1.78 5.57
C PHE A 72 8.09 -2.34 5.76
N GLY A 73 8.49 -3.25 4.88
CA GLY A 73 9.86 -3.72 4.75
C GLY A 73 10.69 -2.74 3.90
N TYR A 74 11.79 -2.27 4.45
CA TYR A 74 12.76 -1.36 3.84
C TYR A 74 14.11 -2.06 3.72
N TYR A 75 14.64 -2.17 2.50
CA TYR A 75 16.01 -2.65 2.29
C TYR A 75 16.91 -1.45 2.04
N SER A 76 17.84 -1.19 2.96
CA SER A 76 18.92 -0.22 2.78
C SER A 76 20.25 -0.95 2.74
N SER A 77 21.04 -0.70 1.70
CA SER A 77 22.44 -1.08 1.60
C SER A 77 23.39 -0.09 2.30
N GLY A 78 22.85 0.98 2.90
CA GLY A 78 23.62 2.09 3.46
C GLY A 78 24.21 1.76 4.84
N LYS A 79 25.54 1.87 4.95
CA LYS A 79 26.27 2.02 6.21
C LYS A 79 26.18 3.48 6.70
N ASP A 80 24.97 4.04 6.79
CA ASP A 80 24.82 5.43 7.27
C ASP A 80 24.99 5.48 8.80
N GLU A 81 25.86 6.38 9.28
CA GLU A 81 26.20 6.53 10.70
C GLU A 81 25.24 7.46 11.47
N ASP A 82 24.41 8.27 10.80
CA ASP A 82 23.40 9.13 11.43
C ASP A 82 22.03 8.43 11.50
N PRO A 83 21.55 8.05 12.70
CA PRO A 83 20.25 7.42 12.88
C PRO A 83 19.10 8.30 12.38
N ARG A 84 19.17 9.62 12.53
CA ARG A 84 18.07 10.53 12.14
C ARG A 84 17.81 10.47 10.64
N LYS A 85 18.89 10.52 9.85
CA LYS A 85 18.84 10.39 8.41
C LYS A 85 18.26 9.03 8.01
N LEU A 86 18.76 7.94 8.60
CA LEU A 86 18.24 6.59 8.34
C LEU A 86 16.75 6.46 8.65
N HIS A 87 16.27 7.04 9.76
CA HIS A 87 14.86 6.98 10.14
C HIS A 87 13.97 7.75 9.16
N ARG A 88 14.38 8.97 8.77
CA ARG A 88 13.63 9.77 7.79
C ARG A 88 13.69 9.16 6.39
N ASP A 89 14.80 8.56 5.99
CA ASP A 89 14.94 7.92 4.68
C ASP A 89 13.96 6.76 4.50
N LYS A 90 13.65 6.00 5.57
CA LYS A 90 12.58 4.98 5.53
C LYS A 90 11.20 5.58 5.26
N VAL A 91 10.88 6.67 5.95
CA VAL A 91 9.59 7.38 5.78
C VAL A 91 9.49 7.93 4.37
N ARG A 92 10.55 8.58 3.87
CA ARG A 92 10.62 9.11 2.51
C ARG A 92 10.48 8.02 1.46
N TRP A 93 11.17 6.90 1.65
CA TRP A 93 11.13 5.79 0.71
C TRP A 93 9.72 5.24 0.48
N ILE A 94 8.90 5.12 1.53
CA ILE A 94 7.47 4.80 1.37
C ILE A 94 6.68 6.00 0.86
N GLY A 95 6.80 7.15 1.53
CA GLY A 95 5.96 8.32 1.28
C GLY A 95 6.14 8.96 -0.10
N GLU A 96 7.31 8.82 -0.74
CA GLU A 96 7.60 9.38 -2.08
C GLU A 96 7.32 8.39 -3.22
N THR A 97 6.81 7.18 -2.91
CA THR A 97 6.46 6.19 -3.93
C THR A 97 5.27 6.64 -4.79
N ASN A 98 5.44 6.64 -6.12
CA ASN A 98 4.41 7.02 -7.09
C ASN A 98 3.61 5.83 -7.66
N ASP A 99 4.18 4.62 -7.65
CA ASP A 99 3.48 3.38 -8.03
C ASP A 99 2.89 2.71 -6.79
N ILE A 100 1.87 3.36 -6.24
CA ILE A 100 1.35 3.06 -4.92
C ILE A 100 0.75 1.66 -4.84
N PRO A 101 -0.14 1.22 -5.76
CA PRO A 101 -0.75 -0.10 -5.65
C PRO A 101 0.29 -1.22 -5.75
N TYR A 102 1.21 -1.17 -6.71
CA TYR A 102 2.18 -2.24 -6.93
C TYR A 102 3.30 -2.25 -5.88
N TYR A 103 3.92 -1.09 -5.62
CA TYR A 103 5.12 -1.01 -4.80
C TYR A 103 4.80 -1.12 -3.31
N VAL A 104 3.71 -0.48 -2.87
CA VAL A 104 3.30 -0.56 -1.45
C VAL A 104 2.82 -1.98 -1.13
N ARG A 105 2.12 -2.64 -2.06
CA ARG A 105 1.74 -4.07 -1.95
C ARG A 105 2.94 -4.97 -1.69
N GLN A 106 4.02 -4.82 -2.47
CA GLN A 106 5.21 -5.67 -2.34
C GLN A 106 5.97 -5.51 -1.02
N LYS A 107 5.75 -4.41 -0.31
CA LYS A 107 6.54 -4.03 0.86
C LYS A 107 5.74 -4.03 2.15
N ALA A 108 4.41 -4.04 2.07
CA ALA A 108 3.54 -4.18 3.22
C ALA A 108 3.55 -5.62 3.74
N ALA A 109 4.13 -5.81 4.92
CA ALA A 109 3.96 -6.99 5.77
C ALA A 109 3.02 -6.61 6.92
N ILE A 110 1.98 -7.40 7.16
CA ILE A 110 0.96 -7.06 8.14
C ILE A 110 1.09 -7.92 9.37
N GLY A 111 0.94 -7.27 10.53
CA GLY A 111 0.72 -7.89 11.84
C GLY A 111 1.91 -8.72 12.29
N MET A 112 2.44 -8.42 13.48
CA MET A 112 3.42 -9.30 14.11
C MET A 112 2.76 -10.62 14.54
N THR A 113 2.52 -11.55 13.61
CA THR A 113 2.30 -12.98 13.83
C THR A 113 2.25 -13.68 12.48
N ASP A 114 3.23 -14.54 12.22
CA ASP A 114 3.34 -15.47 11.08
C ASP A 114 3.50 -14.92 9.65
N GLY A 115 4.78 -14.68 9.30
CA GLY A 115 5.29 -15.27 8.05
C GLY A 115 5.41 -14.40 6.80
N TYR A 116 5.62 -13.09 6.91
CA TYR A 116 5.95 -12.22 5.75
C TYR A 116 4.90 -12.22 4.63
N ARG A 117 3.62 -12.49 4.94
CA ARG A 117 2.59 -12.53 3.91
C ARG A 117 2.30 -11.12 3.40
N LEU A 118 2.43 -10.96 2.08
CA LEU A 118 1.94 -9.79 1.35
C LEU A 118 0.44 -9.67 1.58
N THR A 119 -0.08 -8.44 1.60
CA THR A 119 -1.49 -8.21 1.91
C THR A 119 -2.24 -7.67 0.72
N THR A 120 -2.96 -8.59 0.10
CA THR A 120 -3.87 -8.36 -1.00
C THR A 120 -5.27 -8.81 -0.60
N GLU A 121 -6.26 -8.07 -1.08
CA GLU A 121 -7.65 -8.48 -1.06
C GLU A 121 -8.04 -8.85 -2.48
N TYR A 122 -8.88 -9.87 -2.64
CA TYR A 122 -9.37 -10.26 -3.95
C TYR A 122 -10.56 -9.40 -4.35
N ASP A 123 -10.49 -8.79 -5.52
CA ASP A 123 -11.59 -8.06 -6.15
C ASP A 123 -11.94 -8.70 -7.49
N ALA A 124 -13.12 -9.31 -7.55
CA ALA A 124 -13.60 -10.05 -8.72
C ALA A 124 -13.68 -9.19 -9.99
N ALA A 125 -14.06 -7.92 -9.85
CA ALA A 125 -14.15 -7.01 -10.98
C ALA A 125 -12.77 -6.70 -11.57
N THR A 126 -11.78 -6.50 -10.69
CA THR A 126 -10.37 -6.32 -11.06
C THR A 126 -9.81 -7.60 -11.69
N ALA A 127 -10.13 -8.77 -11.15
CA ALA A 127 -9.73 -10.05 -11.73
C ALA A 127 -10.25 -10.18 -13.17
N ARG A 128 -11.55 -9.94 -13.35
CA ARG A 128 -12.21 -9.96 -14.65
C ARG A 128 -11.59 -8.97 -15.63
N GLN A 129 -11.31 -7.75 -15.18
CA GLN A 129 -10.65 -6.73 -16.01
C GLN A 129 -9.25 -7.17 -16.45
N GLN A 130 -8.41 -7.62 -15.51
CA GLN A 130 -7.04 -8.03 -15.80
C GLN A 130 -7.00 -9.24 -16.75
N ILE A 131 -7.90 -10.21 -16.57
CA ILE A 131 -8.03 -11.34 -17.50
C ILE A 131 -8.46 -10.85 -18.88
N GLN A 132 -9.41 -9.91 -18.96
CA GLN A 132 -9.83 -9.32 -20.24
C GLN A 132 -8.67 -8.62 -20.96
N GLU A 133 -7.82 -7.89 -20.24
CA GLU A 133 -6.61 -7.26 -20.79
C GLU A 133 -5.62 -8.31 -21.33
N ARG A 134 -5.50 -9.47 -20.66
CA ARG A 134 -4.65 -10.58 -21.12
C ARG A 134 -5.22 -11.26 -22.38
N ILE A 135 -6.53 -11.46 -22.46
CA ILE A 135 -7.23 -11.92 -23.68
C ILE A 135 -6.90 -10.98 -24.85
N ASP A 136 -6.96 -9.67 -24.61
CA ASP A 136 -6.69 -8.66 -25.63
C ASP A 136 -5.22 -8.60 -26.06
N CYS A 137 -4.29 -9.04 -25.21
CA CYS A 137 -2.86 -9.17 -25.51
C CYS A 137 -2.53 -10.49 -26.22
N ALA A 138 -3.25 -11.57 -25.94
CA ALA A 138 -3.03 -12.91 -26.49
C ALA A 138 -3.64 -13.11 -27.89
N LYS A 139 -3.84 -12.04 -28.67
CA LYS A 139 -4.58 -12.08 -29.95
C LYS A 139 -4.01 -13.05 -30.98
N ASP A 140 -2.70 -13.25 -30.96
CA ASP A 140 -1.99 -14.11 -31.92
C ASP A 140 -1.68 -15.52 -31.38
N ASP A 141 -2.08 -15.81 -30.13
CA ASP A 141 -1.93 -17.12 -29.49
C ASP A 141 -3.30 -17.64 -29.06
N GLU A 142 -3.92 -18.43 -29.93
CA GLU A 142 -5.28 -18.96 -29.74
C GLU A 142 -5.38 -19.83 -28.48
N ASN A 143 -4.34 -20.61 -28.17
CA ASN A 143 -4.33 -21.46 -26.99
C ASN A 143 -4.32 -20.61 -25.70
N LEU A 144 -3.41 -19.65 -25.62
CA LEU A 144 -3.30 -18.75 -24.47
C LEU A 144 -4.57 -17.91 -24.31
N ARG A 145 -5.16 -17.44 -25.41
CA ARG A 145 -6.41 -16.69 -25.40
C ARG A 145 -7.58 -17.53 -24.86
N ASN A 146 -7.69 -18.79 -25.27
CA ASN A 146 -8.74 -19.69 -24.80
C ASN A 146 -8.61 -19.93 -23.28
N ILE A 147 -7.39 -20.14 -22.76
CA ILE A 147 -7.14 -20.28 -21.32
C ILE A 147 -7.64 -19.05 -20.56
N TYR A 148 -7.33 -17.83 -21.01
CA TYR A 148 -7.83 -16.63 -20.34
C TYR A 148 -9.34 -16.44 -20.49
N GLN A 149 -9.95 -16.85 -21.60
CA GLN A 149 -11.41 -16.79 -21.77
C GLN A 149 -12.13 -17.70 -20.79
N ASP A 150 -11.67 -18.94 -20.64
CA ASP A 150 -12.20 -19.88 -19.66
C ASP A 150 -12.00 -19.37 -18.22
N ALA A 151 -10.86 -18.73 -17.94
CA ALA A 151 -10.56 -18.15 -16.63
C ALA A 151 -11.59 -17.09 -16.18
N LEU A 152 -12.34 -16.46 -17.09
CA LEU A 152 -13.38 -15.48 -16.75
C LEU A 152 -14.49 -16.10 -15.88
N ASP A 153 -14.80 -17.38 -16.06
CA ASP A 153 -15.86 -18.08 -15.31
C ASP A 153 -15.50 -18.29 -13.84
N TYR A 154 -14.22 -18.13 -13.49
CA TYR A 154 -13.68 -18.33 -12.14
C TYR A 154 -13.37 -17.02 -11.42
N THR A 155 -13.60 -15.87 -12.07
CA THR A 155 -13.24 -14.53 -11.55
C THR A 155 -14.02 -14.07 -10.32
N ASP A 156 -15.07 -14.80 -9.92
CA ASP A 156 -15.85 -14.45 -8.73
C ASP A 156 -15.20 -14.98 -7.43
N SER A 157 -14.17 -15.84 -7.53
CA SER A 157 -13.46 -16.41 -6.37
C SER A 157 -11.97 -16.53 -6.61
N SER A 158 -11.15 -15.95 -5.72
CA SER A 158 -9.70 -16.13 -5.74
C SER A 158 -9.29 -17.59 -5.71
N GLU A 159 -9.94 -18.41 -4.90
CA GLU A 159 -9.59 -19.82 -4.75
C GLU A 159 -9.88 -20.57 -6.04
N ALA A 160 -11.06 -20.38 -6.62
CA ALA A 160 -11.45 -21.03 -7.87
C ALA A 160 -10.56 -20.60 -9.05
N LEU A 161 -10.19 -19.32 -9.11
CA LEU A 161 -9.30 -18.81 -10.14
C LEU A 161 -7.87 -19.33 -9.98
N GLN A 162 -7.38 -19.43 -8.75
CA GLN A 162 -6.06 -20.01 -8.46
C GLN A 162 -6.03 -21.53 -8.69
N GLU A 163 -7.14 -22.21 -8.42
CA GLU A 163 -7.32 -23.64 -8.72
C GLU A 163 -7.32 -23.88 -10.23
N TYR A 164 -8.07 -23.07 -11.00
CA TYR A 164 -8.06 -23.13 -12.46
C TYR A 164 -6.64 -22.96 -13.03
N PHE A 165 -5.88 -21.96 -12.56
CA PHE A 165 -4.50 -21.76 -12.99
C PHE A 165 -3.50 -22.77 -12.41
N SER A 166 -3.91 -23.66 -11.50
CA SER A 166 -3.01 -24.70 -10.99
C SER A 166 -2.63 -25.72 -12.06
N ASP A 167 -3.52 -25.94 -13.04
CA ASP A 167 -3.26 -26.74 -14.25
C ASP A 167 -2.45 -25.98 -15.32
N HIS A 168 -2.21 -24.68 -15.10
CA HIS A 168 -1.46 -23.78 -15.99
C HIS A 168 -0.34 -23.05 -15.22
N PRO A 169 0.68 -23.78 -14.70
CA PRO A 169 1.66 -23.24 -13.77
C PRO A 169 2.55 -22.14 -14.35
N ASP A 170 2.69 -22.08 -15.68
CA ASP A 170 3.40 -21.04 -16.43
C ASP A 170 2.63 -19.71 -16.51
N ILE A 171 1.32 -19.73 -16.24
CA ILE A 171 0.41 -18.57 -16.32
C ILE A 171 -0.04 -18.10 -14.93
N ARG A 172 0.24 -18.87 -13.87
CA ARG A 172 -0.25 -18.64 -12.51
C ARG A 172 0.19 -17.29 -11.93
N GLU A 173 -0.67 -16.30 -12.11
CA GLU A 173 -0.56 -14.95 -11.58
C GLU A 173 -1.73 -14.68 -10.61
N ALA A 174 -1.53 -13.81 -9.61
CA ALA A 174 -2.56 -13.47 -8.63
C ALA A 174 -3.47 -12.35 -9.17
N PHE A 175 -4.41 -12.73 -10.04
CA PHE A 175 -5.42 -11.83 -10.63
C PHE A 175 -6.42 -11.33 -9.58
N GLY A 176 -6.88 -10.10 -9.74
CA GLY A 176 -7.88 -9.48 -8.84
C GLY A 176 -7.31 -8.96 -7.53
N ASP A 177 -6.04 -9.18 -7.25
CA ASP A 177 -5.40 -8.72 -6.04
C ASP A 177 -5.28 -7.19 -6.01
N VAL A 178 -6.07 -6.57 -5.12
CA VAL A 178 -5.98 -5.14 -4.80
C VAL A 178 -5.25 -4.93 -3.47
N THR A 179 -4.57 -3.79 -3.37
CA THR A 179 -3.92 -3.36 -2.14
C THR A 179 -4.98 -3.07 -1.08
N SER A 180 -4.90 -3.76 0.07
CA SER A 180 -5.84 -3.57 1.19
C SER A 180 -5.92 -2.10 1.60
N SER A 181 -7.11 -1.60 1.94
CA SER A 181 -7.33 -0.18 2.27
C SER A 181 -6.39 0.32 3.36
N ARG A 182 -6.11 -0.49 4.39
CA ARG A 182 -5.15 -0.12 5.47
C ARG A 182 -3.76 0.20 4.95
N VAL A 183 -3.30 -0.51 3.92
CA VAL A 183 -1.99 -0.30 3.30
C VAL A 183 -1.96 1.05 2.57
N ILE A 184 -3.06 1.41 1.90
CA ILE A 184 -3.23 2.71 1.24
C ILE A 184 -3.25 3.85 2.26
N PHE A 185 -3.98 3.69 3.37
CA PHE A 185 -4.01 4.70 4.44
C PHE A 185 -2.66 4.83 5.16
N ALA A 186 -1.97 3.73 5.43
CA ALA A 186 -0.63 3.73 6.00
C ALA A 186 0.39 4.43 5.08
N TRP A 187 0.32 4.17 3.77
CA TRP A 187 1.13 4.91 2.80
C TRP A 187 0.79 6.41 2.80
N ALA A 188 -0.49 6.79 2.83
CA ALA A 188 -0.91 8.19 2.82
C ALA A 188 -0.43 8.94 4.07
N ALA A 189 -0.42 8.28 5.24
CA ALA A 189 0.18 8.81 6.45
C ALA A 189 1.70 9.05 6.30
N CYS A 190 2.45 8.09 5.74
CA CYS A 190 3.87 8.26 5.44
C CYS A 190 4.13 9.38 4.43
N ASN A 191 3.30 9.48 3.38
CA ASN A 191 3.37 10.56 2.40
C ASN A 191 3.17 11.92 3.07
N ARG A 192 2.15 12.07 3.92
CA ARG A 192 1.93 13.32 4.65
C ARG A 192 3.10 13.66 5.56
N LEU A 193 3.62 12.71 6.34
CA LEU A 193 4.79 12.96 7.20
C LEU A 193 6.02 13.37 6.36
N CYS A 194 6.21 12.77 5.19
CA CYS A 194 7.28 13.15 4.27
C CYS A 194 7.12 14.60 3.78
N LEU A 195 5.90 15.05 3.48
CA LEU A 195 5.63 16.44 3.10
C LEU A 195 5.90 17.40 4.26
N LEU A 196 5.47 17.05 5.47
CA LEU A 196 5.73 17.83 6.69
C LEU A 196 7.24 18.00 6.96
N PHE A 197 8.05 16.96 6.74
CA PHE A 197 9.51 17.09 6.84
C PHE A 197 10.12 18.08 5.83
N LYS A 198 9.50 18.26 4.67
CA LYS A 198 9.94 19.23 3.65
C LYS A 198 9.50 20.65 4.02
N GLU A 199 8.28 20.79 4.55
CA GLU A 199 7.75 22.07 5.03
C GLU A 199 8.61 22.64 6.18
N ASP A 200 9.06 21.79 7.11
CA ASP A 200 9.94 22.16 8.24
C ASP A 200 11.39 22.53 7.84
N ALA A 201 11.82 22.19 6.61
CA ALA A 201 13.20 22.40 6.16
C ALA A 201 13.44 23.78 5.54
N VAL A 202 12.40 24.61 5.44
CA VAL A 202 12.41 26.00 4.96
C VAL A 202 12.40 26.96 6.14
#